data_AF-A0A8T6L7Z8-F1
#
_entry.id   AF-A0A8T6L7Z8-F1
#
_cell.length_a   1.000
_cell.length_b   1.000
_cell.length_c   1.000
_cell.angle_alpha   90.00
_cell.angle_beta   90.00
_cell.angle_gamma   90.00
#
_symmetry.space_group_name_H-M   'P 1'
#
loop_
_entity.id
_entity.type
_entity.pdbx_description
1 polymer ?
#
loop_
_entity_poly.entity_id
_entity_poly.type
_entity_poly.pdbx_seq_one_letter_code
_entity_poly.pdbx_strand_id
1 'polypeptide(L)'
;MPQLRQLMQDRFNEWLDRFPEPWHHLLDDLDPAYDAIGQAIDIDEQERVYPDDPFTVFARLVPDQVRVILLGEDPYPEVNRATGRAFEPGDMPCWQDAGDVPSSRRLAQQLADYRYPGRDYALSPGGWQLLREALTATEIRLPTTATTFDHWEAQGVLLLNTVLTASENHIAEGDPDRPKHRKAHRSFWAPLIQGICRRLAELD
;
A
#
# COMPACT_ATOMS: atom_id res chain seq x y z
N MET A 1 23.42 -17.42 -6.25
CA MET A 1 22.43 -16.34 -6.24
C MET A 1 21.68 -16.42 -4.92
N PRO A 2 21.45 -15.27 -4.25
CA PRO A 2 20.61 -15.24 -3.06
C PRO A 2 19.21 -15.80 -3.39
N GLN A 3 18.58 -16.43 -2.41
CA GLN A 3 17.22 -16.95 -2.55
C GLN A 3 16.24 -15.95 -1.94
N LEU A 4 15.14 -15.66 -2.65
CA LEU A 4 14.08 -14.77 -2.16
C LEU A 4 13.54 -15.23 -0.79
N ARG A 5 13.41 -16.55 -0.58
CA ARG A 5 12.98 -17.13 0.70
C ARG A 5 13.89 -16.68 1.84
N GLN A 6 15.21 -16.88 1.70
CA GLN A 6 16.17 -16.55 2.74
C GLN A 6 16.18 -15.05 3.02
N LEU A 7 16.15 -14.23 1.96
CA LEU A 7 16.09 -12.77 2.09
C LEU A 7 14.85 -12.31 2.86
N MET A 8 13.68 -12.86 2.55
CA MET A 8 12.42 -12.54 3.24
C MET A 8 12.42 -13.03 4.69
N GLN A 9 12.98 -14.22 4.96
CA GLN A 9 13.14 -14.77 6.31
C GLN A 9 14.05 -13.88 7.16
N ASP A 10 15.23 -13.55 6.66
CA ASP A 10 16.22 -12.74 7.40
C ASP A 10 15.68 -11.32 7.65
N ARG A 11 15.06 -10.72 6.64
CA ARG A 11 14.58 -9.33 6.72
C ARG A 11 13.37 -9.16 7.63
N PHE A 12 12.49 -10.15 7.66
CA PHE A 12 11.25 -10.11 8.43
C PHE A 12 11.28 -11.10 9.59
N ASN A 13 12.46 -11.54 10.02
CA ASN A 13 12.62 -12.12 11.35
C ASN A 13 12.27 -11.05 12.39
N GLU A 14 11.68 -11.46 13.52
CA GLU A 14 11.31 -10.54 14.61
C GLU A 14 10.45 -9.36 14.12
N TRP A 15 9.61 -9.58 13.10
CA TRP A 15 8.83 -8.52 12.46
C TRP A 15 7.95 -7.74 13.45
N LEU A 16 7.46 -8.42 14.49
CA LEU A 16 6.58 -7.85 15.50
C LEU A 16 7.30 -6.76 16.33
N ASP A 17 8.61 -6.88 16.55
CA ASP A 17 9.40 -5.89 17.29
C ASP A 17 9.46 -4.52 16.60
N ARG A 18 9.09 -4.47 15.32
CA ARG A 18 8.97 -3.22 14.55
C ARG A 18 7.64 -2.51 14.77
N PHE A 19 6.69 -3.15 15.46
CA PHE A 19 5.37 -2.59 15.73
C PHE A 19 5.35 -1.98 17.13
N PRO A 20 4.55 -0.92 17.35
CA PRO A 20 4.26 -0.45 18.70
C PRO A 20 3.63 -1.53 19.58
N GLU A 21 3.94 -1.52 20.89
CA GLU A 21 3.50 -2.52 21.87
C GLU A 21 2.00 -2.87 21.85
N PRO A 22 1.05 -1.92 21.61
CA PRO A 22 -0.37 -2.26 21.51
C PRO A 22 -0.71 -3.30 20.44
N TRP A 23 0.09 -3.39 19.37
CA TRP A 23 -0.08 -4.42 18.34
C TRP A 23 0.41 -5.80 18.78
N HIS A 24 1.33 -5.87 19.73
CA HIS A 24 1.95 -7.15 20.14
C HIS A 24 0.91 -8.06 20.75
N HIS A 25 0.10 -7.55 21.68
CA HIS A 25 -0.98 -8.32 22.31
C HIS A 25 -2.02 -8.88 21.34
N LEU A 26 -2.16 -8.25 20.17
CA LEU A 26 -3.15 -8.64 19.18
C LEU A 26 -2.59 -9.67 18.18
N LEU A 27 -1.28 -9.65 17.95
CA LEU A 27 -0.64 -10.32 16.82
C LEU A 27 0.49 -11.29 17.22
N ASP A 28 0.73 -11.52 18.52
CA ASP A 28 1.81 -12.37 19.04
C ASP A 28 1.72 -13.85 18.60
N ASP A 29 0.53 -14.30 18.21
CA ASP A 29 0.27 -15.64 17.69
C ASP A 29 0.24 -15.73 16.15
N LEU A 30 0.52 -14.62 15.46
CA LEU A 30 0.53 -14.55 14.01
C LEU A 30 1.96 -14.48 13.48
N ASP A 31 2.15 -15.03 12.28
CA ASP A 31 3.41 -14.91 11.57
C ASP A 31 3.20 -14.87 10.05
N PRO A 32 4.13 -14.25 9.30
CA PRO A 32 4.27 -14.52 7.88
C PRO A 32 4.52 -16.01 7.63
N ALA A 33 4.13 -16.48 6.45
CA ALA A 33 4.38 -17.85 6.05
C ALA A 33 5.82 -18.03 5.54
N TYR A 34 6.78 -18.07 6.47
CA TYR A 34 8.22 -18.14 6.16
C TYR A 34 8.60 -19.28 5.21
N ASP A 35 7.89 -20.40 5.23
CA ASP A 35 8.13 -21.55 4.37
C ASP A 35 7.32 -21.58 3.06
N ALA A 36 6.40 -20.62 2.87
CA ALA A 36 5.49 -20.61 1.72
C ALA A 36 6.14 -20.15 0.41
N ILE A 37 7.26 -19.43 0.48
CA ILE A 37 8.09 -19.09 -0.68
C ILE A 37 8.84 -20.34 -1.13
N GLY A 38 8.74 -20.79 -2.37
CA GLY A 38 9.48 -21.96 -2.85
C GLY A 38 11.01 -21.83 -2.70
N GLN A 39 11.73 -22.94 -2.51
CA GLN A 39 13.19 -22.94 -2.29
C GLN A 39 14.04 -22.52 -3.50
N ALA A 40 13.43 -22.32 -4.67
CA ALA A 40 14.13 -22.10 -5.95
C ALA A 40 13.61 -20.84 -6.66
N ILE A 41 13.55 -19.72 -5.93
CA ILE A 41 13.29 -18.40 -6.52
C ILE A 41 14.56 -17.59 -6.27
N ASP A 42 15.42 -17.57 -7.28
CA ASP A 42 16.61 -16.76 -7.30
C ASP A 42 16.22 -15.27 -7.33
N ILE A 43 16.98 -14.47 -6.60
CA ILE A 43 16.91 -13.01 -6.67
C ILE A 43 18.27 -12.51 -7.14
N ASP A 44 18.30 -11.51 -8.02
CA ASP A 44 19.58 -10.89 -8.41
C ASP A 44 20.19 -10.22 -7.15
N GLU A 45 21.52 -10.17 -7.06
CA GLU A 45 22.20 -9.45 -5.98
C GLU A 45 21.90 -7.95 -6.00
N GLN A 46 21.51 -7.40 -7.16
CA GLN A 46 21.12 -6.01 -7.33
C GLN A 46 19.63 -5.77 -7.05
N GLU A 47 18.81 -6.82 -7.14
CA GLU A 47 17.36 -6.72 -6.98
C GLU A 47 17.00 -6.46 -5.51
N ARG A 48 16.09 -5.50 -5.32
CA ARG A 48 15.66 -5.06 -3.99
C ARG A 48 14.23 -5.50 -3.71
N VAL A 49 13.97 -5.85 -2.45
CA VAL A 49 12.61 -5.96 -1.93
C VAL A 49 12.20 -4.59 -1.37
N TYR A 50 11.07 -4.06 -1.79
CA TYR A 50 10.56 -2.75 -1.38
C TYR A 50 9.12 -2.87 -0.86
N PRO A 51 8.57 -1.85 -0.17
CA PRO A 51 9.27 -0.67 0.35
C PRO A 51 10.34 -1.05 1.40
N ASP A 52 11.26 -0.14 1.72
CA ASP A 52 12.27 -0.37 2.78
C ASP A 52 11.61 -0.57 4.15
N ASP A 53 10.52 0.16 4.41
CA ASP A 53 9.66 -0.03 5.57
C ASP A 53 8.22 -0.37 5.16
N PRO A 54 7.86 -1.67 5.09
CA PRO A 54 6.49 -2.09 4.78
C PRO A 54 5.51 -1.95 5.95
N PHE A 55 6.00 -1.62 7.16
CA PHE A 55 5.18 -1.57 8.37
C PHE A 55 4.82 -0.14 8.80
N THR A 56 5.18 0.87 8.00
CA THR A 56 4.96 2.30 8.29
C THR A 56 3.54 2.61 8.80
N VAL A 57 2.51 1.97 8.24
CA VAL A 57 1.10 2.22 8.63
C VAL A 57 0.81 1.83 10.08
N PHE A 58 1.49 0.81 10.62
CA PHE A 58 1.28 0.31 11.99
C PHE A 58 1.96 1.18 13.05
N ALA A 59 2.95 1.98 12.65
CA ALA A 59 3.57 2.97 13.55
C ALA A 59 2.66 4.19 13.81
N ARG A 60 1.60 4.37 13.02
CA ARG A 60 0.77 5.59 13.01
C ARG A 60 -0.59 5.42 13.68
N LEU A 61 -1.02 4.18 13.85
CA LEU A 61 -2.29 3.80 14.47
C LEU A 61 -2.04 2.67 15.45
N VAL A 62 -2.73 2.69 16.59
CA VAL A 62 -2.86 1.52 17.47
C VAL A 62 -4.17 0.77 17.15
N PRO A 63 -4.32 -0.51 17.50
CA PRO A 63 -5.48 -1.32 17.11
C PRO A 63 -6.84 -0.65 17.36
N ASP A 64 -7.06 -0.13 18.57
CA ASP A 64 -8.33 0.48 19.00
C ASP A 64 -8.68 1.78 18.25
N GLN A 65 -7.71 2.38 17.54
CA GLN A 65 -7.95 3.57 16.72
C GLN A 65 -8.39 3.23 15.30
N VAL A 66 -8.25 1.97 14.87
CA VAL A 66 -8.62 1.55 13.53
C VAL A 66 -10.14 1.51 13.40
N ARG A 67 -10.66 2.26 12.43
CA ARG A 67 -12.09 2.38 12.12
C ARG A 67 -12.44 1.86 10.73
N VAL A 68 -11.49 1.97 9.81
CA VAL A 68 -11.63 1.53 8.42
C VAL A 68 -10.31 0.91 7.99
N ILE A 69 -10.36 -0.24 7.32
CA ILE A 69 -9.22 -0.81 6.62
C ILE A 69 -9.42 -0.56 5.12
N LEU A 70 -8.54 0.24 4.51
CA LEU A 70 -8.53 0.46 3.07
C LEU A 70 -7.49 -0.46 2.43
N LEU A 71 -7.96 -1.53 1.78
CA LEU A 71 -7.11 -2.59 1.24
C LEU A 71 -6.61 -2.30 -0.18
N GLY A 72 -5.29 -2.22 -0.34
CA GLY A 72 -4.60 -2.29 -1.64
C GLY A 72 -4.14 -3.72 -1.94
N GLU A 73 -3.86 -4.03 -3.21
CA GLU A 73 -3.38 -5.37 -3.58
C GLU A 73 -1.91 -5.56 -3.17
N ASP A 74 -1.02 -4.82 -3.82
CA ASP A 74 0.43 -4.84 -3.66
C ASP A 74 1.01 -3.41 -3.62
N PRO A 75 2.27 -3.23 -3.19
CA PRO A 75 2.92 -1.92 -3.26
C PRO A 75 3.07 -1.48 -4.72
N TYR A 76 3.20 -0.17 -4.94
CA TYR A 76 3.44 0.35 -6.29
C TYR A 76 4.69 -0.29 -6.92
N PRO A 77 4.65 -0.60 -8.23
CA PRO A 77 5.79 -1.19 -8.88
C PRO A 77 7.00 -0.24 -8.97
N GLU A 78 6.79 1.07 -8.98
CA GLU A 78 7.91 1.99 -8.93
C GLU A 78 8.38 2.17 -7.47
N VAL A 79 9.68 1.92 -7.21
CA VAL A 79 10.26 1.96 -5.84
C VAL A 79 10.01 3.29 -5.13
N ASN A 80 10.09 4.41 -5.86
CA ASN A 80 9.82 5.75 -5.33
C ASN A 80 8.34 6.00 -4.98
N ARG A 81 7.43 5.16 -5.49
CA ARG A 81 5.99 5.24 -5.21
C ARG A 81 5.56 4.36 -4.05
N ALA A 82 6.26 3.26 -3.78
CA ALA A 82 5.94 2.37 -2.69
C ALA A 82 6.32 2.99 -1.33
N THR A 83 5.36 3.62 -0.64
CA THR A 83 5.59 4.26 0.67
C THR A 83 5.34 3.33 1.87
N GLY A 84 4.77 2.14 1.62
CA GLY A 84 4.24 1.26 2.68
C GLY A 84 2.80 1.58 3.08
N ARG A 85 2.18 2.62 2.50
CA ARG A 85 0.74 2.89 2.64
C ARG A 85 0.00 2.49 1.37
N ALA A 86 -1.10 1.76 1.51
CA ALA A 86 -1.94 1.42 0.37
C ALA A 86 -2.46 2.67 -0.35
N PHE A 87 -2.54 2.60 -1.68
CA PHE A 87 -2.99 3.66 -2.58
C PHE A 87 -2.13 4.93 -2.65
N GLU A 88 -1.18 5.17 -1.74
CA GLU A 88 -0.35 6.38 -1.77
C GLU A 88 0.85 6.26 -2.73
N PRO A 89 0.91 7.06 -3.80
CA PRO A 89 2.12 7.19 -4.62
C PRO A 89 3.09 8.22 -4.03
N GLY A 90 4.24 7.77 -3.54
CA GLY A 90 5.26 8.62 -2.89
C GLY A 90 5.88 9.73 -3.76
N ASP A 91 5.84 9.60 -5.09
CA ASP A 91 6.44 10.56 -6.02
C ASP A 91 5.44 11.59 -6.58
N MET A 92 4.21 11.59 -6.10
CA MET A 92 3.12 12.40 -6.62
C MET A 92 2.64 13.36 -5.52
N PRO A 93 3.20 14.59 -5.42
CA PRO A 93 2.86 15.52 -4.33
C PRO A 93 1.46 16.15 -4.47
N CYS A 94 0.94 16.23 -5.70
CA CYS A 94 -0.32 16.90 -5.99
C CYS A 94 -1.28 15.97 -6.73
N TRP A 95 -2.58 16.04 -6.40
CA TRP A 95 -3.60 15.25 -7.08
C TRP A 95 -3.70 15.51 -8.58
N GLN A 96 -3.26 16.68 -9.07
CA GLN A 96 -3.26 17.02 -10.49
C GLN A 96 -2.30 16.14 -11.33
N ASP A 97 -1.31 15.53 -10.69
CA ASP A 97 -0.26 14.73 -11.32
C ASP A 97 -0.68 13.25 -11.48
N ALA A 98 -1.88 12.88 -11.01
CA ALA A 98 -2.41 11.52 -11.06
C ALA A 98 -2.80 11.02 -12.47
N GLY A 99 -2.34 11.69 -13.54
CA GLY A 99 -2.75 11.41 -14.92
C GLY A 99 -2.51 9.96 -15.34
N ASP A 100 -1.33 9.44 -14.99
CA ASP A 100 -0.86 8.10 -15.36
C ASP A 100 -1.05 7.07 -14.24
N VAL A 101 -1.74 7.45 -13.15
CA VAL A 101 -2.03 6.57 -12.01
C VAL A 101 -3.56 6.42 -11.86
N PRO A 102 -4.18 5.41 -12.51
CA PRO A 102 -5.64 5.34 -12.64
C PRO A 102 -6.42 5.33 -11.32
N SER A 103 -5.90 4.66 -10.28
CA SER A 103 -6.48 4.61 -8.94
C SER A 103 -6.46 5.99 -8.28
N SER A 104 -5.30 6.65 -8.28
CA SER A 104 -5.13 8.01 -7.75
C SER A 104 -6.00 9.02 -8.50
N ARG A 105 -6.15 8.87 -9.81
CA ARG A 105 -7.06 9.68 -10.62
C ARG A 105 -8.51 9.57 -10.12
N ARG A 106 -8.97 8.34 -9.87
CA ARG A 106 -10.31 8.07 -9.34
C ARG A 106 -10.48 8.65 -7.93
N LEU A 107 -9.48 8.50 -7.06
CA LEU A 107 -9.49 9.08 -5.72
C LEU A 107 -9.57 10.61 -5.77
N ALA A 108 -8.80 11.26 -6.65
CA ALA A 108 -8.84 12.71 -6.86
C ALA A 108 -10.24 13.18 -7.30
N GLN A 109 -10.86 12.48 -8.26
CA GLN A 109 -12.22 12.79 -8.73
C GLN A 109 -13.26 12.64 -7.63
N GLN A 110 -13.22 11.55 -6.86
CA GLN A 110 -14.14 11.32 -5.74
C GLN A 110 -13.95 12.36 -4.63
N LEU A 111 -12.70 12.71 -4.30
CA LEU A 111 -12.38 13.73 -3.32
C LEU A 111 -12.87 15.11 -3.75
N ALA A 112 -12.74 15.43 -5.04
CA ALA A 112 -13.20 16.68 -5.62
C ALA A 112 -14.73 16.76 -5.61
N ASP A 113 -15.43 15.71 -6.02
CA ASP A 113 -16.90 15.67 -6.02
C ASP A 113 -17.48 15.79 -4.60
N TYR A 114 -16.84 15.16 -3.62
CA TYR A 114 -17.26 15.30 -2.21
C TYR A 114 -17.10 16.74 -1.70
N ARG A 115 -16.00 17.41 -2.03
CA ARG A 115 -15.73 18.79 -1.58
C ARG A 115 -16.48 19.85 -2.38
N TYR A 116 -16.74 19.57 -3.64
CA TYR A 116 -17.33 20.49 -4.62
C TYR A 116 -18.50 19.80 -5.33
N PRO A 117 -19.62 19.57 -4.61
CA PRO A 117 -20.76 18.83 -5.14
C PRO A 117 -21.35 19.52 -6.38
N GLY A 118 -21.86 18.71 -7.31
CA GLY A 118 -22.49 19.17 -8.56
C GLY A 118 -21.53 19.46 -9.71
N ARG A 119 -20.25 19.09 -9.57
CA ARG A 119 -19.25 19.15 -10.66
C ARG A 119 -19.12 17.84 -11.44
N ASP A 120 -19.58 16.72 -10.86
CA ASP A 120 -19.64 15.38 -11.45
C ASP A 120 -18.32 14.90 -12.09
N TYR A 121 -17.18 15.23 -11.49
CA TYR A 121 -15.85 14.88 -11.98
C TYR A 121 -15.64 13.36 -12.09
N ALA A 122 -16.21 12.56 -11.20
CA ALA A 122 -16.04 11.11 -11.21
C ALA A 122 -17.00 10.37 -12.13
N LEU A 123 -18.18 10.95 -12.39
CA LEU A 123 -19.25 10.32 -13.17
C LEU A 123 -19.26 10.76 -14.64
N SER A 124 -18.68 11.93 -14.95
CA SER A 124 -18.72 12.48 -16.30
C SER A 124 -17.64 11.89 -17.21
N PRO A 125 -17.96 11.61 -18.50
CA PRO A 125 -16.95 11.40 -19.52
C PRO A 125 -15.98 12.59 -19.58
N GLY A 126 -14.67 12.33 -19.56
CA GLY A 126 -13.67 13.40 -19.51
C GLY A 126 -13.59 14.15 -18.18
N GLY A 127 -14.26 13.69 -17.12
CA GLY A 127 -14.28 14.39 -15.83
C GLY A 127 -12.91 14.60 -15.19
N TRP A 128 -11.91 13.78 -15.54
CA TRP A 128 -10.52 14.02 -15.17
C TRP A 128 -9.95 15.30 -15.78
N GLN A 129 -10.22 15.54 -17.07
CA GLN A 129 -9.79 16.77 -17.73
C GLN A 129 -10.45 17.99 -17.09
N LEU A 130 -11.76 17.92 -16.82
CA LEU A 130 -12.49 18.98 -16.13
C LEU A 130 -11.91 19.26 -14.74
N LEU A 131 -11.55 18.21 -13.98
CA LEU A 131 -10.90 18.35 -12.68
C LEU A 131 -9.55 19.04 -12.80
N ARG A 132 -8.70 18.61 -13.75
CA ARG A 132 -7.39 19.23 -14.00
C ARG A 132 -7.50 20.70 -14.38
N GLU A 133 -8.45 21.04 -15.25
CA GLU A 133 -8.71 22.42 -15.66
C GLU A 133 -9.15 23.27 -14.48
N ALA A 134 -10.07 22.78 -13.63
CA ALA A 134 -10.53 23.49 -12.45
C ALA A 134 -9.43 23.68 -11.38
N LEU A 135 -8.56 22.69 -11.19
CA LEU A 135 -7.37 22.81 -10.32
C LEU A 135 -6.36 23.82 -10.88
N THR A 136 -6.08 23.78 -12.19
CA THR A 136 -5.13 24.68 -12.87
C THR A 136 -5.62 26.13 -12.83
N ALA A 137 -6.93 26.33 -13.08
CA ALA A 137 -7.59 27.63 -12.99
C ALA A 137 -7.79 28.09 -11.53
N THR A 138 -7.43 27.26 -10.54
CA THR A 138 -7.61 27.51 -9.10
C THR A 138 -9.07 27.75 -8.68
N GLU A 139 -10.04 27.28 -9.47
CA GLU A 139 -11.46 27.30 -9.12
C GLU A 139 -11.77 26.42 -7.90
N ILE A 140 -11.01 25.34 -7.77
CA ILE A 140 -11.06 24.42 -6.64
C ILE A 140 -9.66 24.18 -6.10
N ARG A 141 -9.58 23.73 -4.84
CA ARG A 141 -8.32 23.38 -4.18
C ARG A 141 -8.48 22.07 -3.44
N LEU A 142 -7.54 21.17 -3.67
CA LEU A 142 -7.41 19.93 -2.89
C LEU A 142 -6.15 20.04 -2.02
N PRO A 143 -6.15 19.43 -0.82
CA PRO A 143 -4.91 19.23 -0.07
C PRO A 143 -3.90 18.41 -0.90
N THR A 144 -2.63 18.45 -0.52
CA THR A 144 -1.62 17.56 -1.12
C THR A 144 -1.99 16.10 -0.90
N THR A 145 -1.39 15.20 -1.67
CA THR A 145 -1.61 13.75 -1.53
C THR A 145 -1.20 13.29 -0.14
N ALA A 146 0.03 13.63 0.29
CA ALA A 146 0.54 13.31 1.63
C ALA A 146 -0.38 13.83 2.74
N THR A 147 -0.83 15.09 2.65
CA THR A 147 -1.78 15.66 3.63
C THR A 147 -3.11 14.91 3.65
N THR A 148 -3.61 14.44 2.51
CA THR A 148 -4.82 13.61 2.46
C THR A 148 -4.63 12.28 3.19
N PHE A 149 -3.56 11.54 2.90
CA PHE A 149 -3.32 10.23 3.51
C PHE A 149 -3.02 10.36 5.01
N ASP A 150 -2.22 11.35 5.41
CA ASP A 150 -1.97 11.66 6.83
C ASP A 150 -3.28 11.97 7.56
N HIS A 151 -4.19 12.72 6.93
CA HIS A 151 -5.48 13.06 7.51
C HIS A 151 -6.39 11.84 7.66
N TRP A 152 -6.39 10.91 6.70
CA TRP A 152 -7.16 9.67 6.79
C TRP A 152 -6.64 8.75 7.90
N GLU A 153 -5.32 8.58 8.00
CA GLU A 153 -4.72 7.81 9.10
C GLU A 153 -5.07 8.43 10.45
N ALA A 154 -4.98 9.76 10.61
CA ALA A 154 -5.39 10.44 11.83
C ALA A 154 -6.89 10.26 12.19
N GLN A 155 -7.71 9.83 11.24
CA GLN A 155 -9.13 9.52 11.44
C GLN A 155 -9.42 8.02 11.63
N GLY A 156 -8.39 7.19 11.72
CA GLY A 156 -8.50 5.74 11.94
C GLY A 156 -8.58 4.93 10.66
N VAL A 157 -8.14 5.45 9.51
CA VAL A 157 -8.05 4.67 8.26
C VAL A 157 -6.70 3.97 8.18
N LEU A 158 -6.70 2.65 8.31
CA LEU A 158 -5.52 1.80 8.11
C LEU A 158 -5.33 1.52 6.61
N LEU A 159 -4.30 2.13 6.01
CA LEU A 159 -3.96 2.03 4.59
C LEU A 159 -3.09 0.79 4.32
N LEU A 160 -3.71 -0.39 4.26
CA LEU A 160 -3.02 -1.68 4.30
C LEU A 160 -2.99 -2.38 2.93
N ASN A 161 -1.81 -2.79 2.45
CA ASN A 161 -1.75 -3.69 1.29
C ASN A 161 -1.95 -5.14 1.72
N THR A 162 -2.57 -5.95 0.85
CA THR A 162 -2.70 -7.40 1.08
C THR A 162 -1.40 -8.17 0.91
N VAL A 163 -0.45 -7.55 0.20
CA VAL A 163 0.93 -7.98 0.05
C VAL A 163 1.80 -6.78 0.44
N LEU A 164 2.65 -6.92 1.47
CA LEU A 164 3.38 -5.77 2.00
C LEU A 164 4.65 -5.43 1.24
N THR A 165 5.18 -6.37 0.46
CA THR A 165 6.42 -6.19 -0.27
C THR A 165 6.33 -6.72 -1.69
N ALA A 166 7.22 -6.23 -2.53
CA ALA A 166 7.47 -6.78 -3.84
C ALA A 166 8.97 -6.65 -4.18
N SER A 167 9.42 -7.36 -5.21
CA SER A 167 10.80 -7.35 -5.69
C SER A 167 10.87 -6.77 -7.12
N GLU A 168 12.03 -6.36 -7.61
CA GLU A 168 12.15 -5.71 -8.93
C GLU A 168 11.64 -6.59 -10.10
N ASN A 169 11.87 -7.91 -10.05
CA ASN A 169 11.32 -8.87 -11.03
C ASN A 169 9.80 -9.06 -10.90
N HIS A 170 9.19 -8.70 -9.75
CA HIS A 170 7.73 -8.64 -9.60
C HIS A 170 7.09 -7.56 -10.49
N ILE A 171 7.88 -6.58 -10.92
CA ILE A 171 7.41 -5.37 -11.60
C ILE A 171 7.75 -5.40 -13.08
N ALA A 172 8.95 -5.87 -13.42
CA ALA A 172 9.47 -5.83 -14.78
C ALA A 172 8.48 -6.49 -15.75
N GLU A 173 7.88 -5.69 -16.62
CA GLU A 173 6.90 -6.18 -17.56
C GLU A 173 7.57 -7.10 -18.58
N GLY A 174 7.05 -8.32 -18.73
CA GLY A 174 7.63 -9.33 -19.61
C GLY A 174 8.63 -10.29 -18.96
N ASP A 175 8.96 -10.10 -17.67
CA ASP A 175 9.82 -11.06 -16.96
C ASP A 175 9.08 -12.41 -16.76
N PRO A 176 9.68 -13.55 -17.17
CA PRO A 176 9.05 -14.87 -17.07
C PRO A 176 8.87 -15.37 -15.62
N ASP A 177 9.67 -14.86 -14.68
CA ASP A 177 9.63 -15.22 -13.26
C ASP A 177 8.71 -14.30 -12.44
N ARG A 178 8.25 -13.18 -13.02
CA ARG A 178 7.26 -12.27 -12.40
C ARG A 178 6.08 -12.97 -11.72
N PRO A 179 5.40 -13.99 -12.32
CA PRO A 179 4.31 -14.69 -11.66
C PRO A 179 4.75 -15.50 -10.44
N LYS A 180 5.98 -16.04 -10.45
CA LYS A 180 6.55 -16.79 -9.32
C LYS A 180 6.84 -15.86 -8.15
N HIS A 181 7.46 -14.70 -8.41
CA HIS A 181 7.71 -13.68 -7.40
C HIS A 181 6.39 -13.17 -6.81
N ARG A 182 5.38 -12.88 -7.65
CA ARG A 182 4.05 -12.44 -7.16
C ARG A 182 3.44 -13.43 -6.20
N LYS A 183 3.46 -14.71 -6.60
CA LYS A 183 2.93 -15.79 -5.78
C LYS A 183 3.72 -15.92 -4.47
N ALA A 184 5.04 -15.80 -4.50
CA ALA A 184 5.89 -15.87 -3.32
C ALA A 184 5.55 -14.79 -2.29
N HIS A 185 5.55 -13.50 -2.69
CA HIS A 185 5.21 -12.40 -1.79
C HIS A 185 3.78 -12.54 -1.24
N ARG A 186 2.82 -12.89 -2.09
CA ARG A 186 1.43 -13.10 -1.67
C ARG A 186 1.31 -14.24 -0.67
N SER A 187 1.94 -15.39 -0.94
CA SER A 187 1.89 -16.55 -0.05
C SER A 187 2.57 -16.29 1.28
N PHE A 188 3.65 -15.51 1.30
CA PHE A 188 4.35 -15.11 2.52
C PHE A 188 3.47 -14.23 3.42
N TRP A 189 2.84 -13.18 2.87
CA TRP A 189 2.09 -12.22 3.66
C TRP A 189 0.66 -12.63 3.99
N ALA A 190 0.04 -13.52 3.20
CA ALA A 190 -1.38 -13.81 3.31
C ALA A 190 -1.84 -14.23 4.72
N PRO A 191 -1.17 -15.14 5.44
CA PRO A 191 -1.63 -15.53 6.78
C PRO A 191 -1.60 -14.38 7.79
N LEU A 192 -0.53 -13.58 7.78
CA LEU A 192 -0.38 -12.43 8.66
C LEU A 192 -1.47 -11.38 8.37
N ILE A 193 -1.63 -10.95 7.12
CA ILE A 193 -2.63 -9.93 6.76
C ILE A 193 -4.05 -10.40 7.06
N GLN A 194 -4.37 -11.65 6.73
CA GLN A 194 -5.69 -12.19 7.05
C GLN A 194 -5.92 -12.27 8.56
N GLY A 195 -4.88 -12.64 9.33
CA GLY A 195 -4.91 -12.63 10.79
C GLY A 195 -5.18 -11.23 11.33
N ILE A 196 -4.41 -10.23 10.92
CA ILE A 196 -4.59 -8.81 11.29
C ILE A 196 -6.03 -8.36 11.01
N CYS A 197 -6.55 -8.59 9.79
CA CYS A 197 -7.91 -8.18 9.44
C CYS A 197 -8.98 -8.87 10.30
N ARG A 198 -8.81 -10.17 10.63
CA ARG A 198 -9.74 -10.88 11.51
C ARG A 198 -9.68 -10.33 12.94
N ARG A 199 -8.48 -10.16 13.48
CA ARG A 199 -8.26 -9.63 14.82
C ARG A 199 -8.86 -8.25 14.98
N LEU A 200 -8.63 -7.35 14.02
CA LEU A 200 -9.22 -6.02 14.03
C LEU A 200 -10.75 -6.05 13.94
N ALA A 201 -11.33 -7.00 13.18
CA ALA A 201 -12.78 -7.18 13.11
C ALA A 201 -13.39 -7.80 14.39
N GLU A 202 -12.57 -8.38 15.26
CA GLU A 202 -12.98 -8.94 16.56
C GLU A 202 -12.90 -7.90 17.70
N LEU A 203 -12.33 -6.72 17.46
CA LEU A 203 -12.19 -5.63 18.45
C LEU A 203 -13.47 -4.78 18.63
N ASP A 204 -14.56 -5.12 17.93
CA ASP A 204 -15.88 -4.47 18.05
C ASP A 204 -16.54 -4.67 19.44
#